data_AF-A0A944FNQ7-F1
#
_entry.id   AF-A0A944FNQ7-F1
#
_cell.length_a   1.000
_cell.length_b   1.000
_cell.length_c   1.000
_cell.angle_alpha   90.00
_cell.angle_beta   90.00
_cell.angle_gamma   90.00
#
_symmetry.space_group_name_H-M   'P 1'
#
loop_
_entity.id
_entity.type
_entity.pdbx_description
1 polymer ?
#
loop_
_entity_poly.entity_id
_entity_poly.type
_entity_poly.pdbx_seq_one_letter_code
_entity_poly.pdbx_strand_id
1 'polypeptide(L)'
;MQAELSPVIAATTQWLTRSYPAYGGAFSAALCEAQARQAVTVAARLRHPTPMDAALVGVAGPGGSARLDWISGADDAVAGAQDEHAWRSWVDEAVASWAACLLGDAELAGRAVAALTDDGVVGV
;
A
#
# COMPACT_ATOMS: atom_id res chain seq x y z
N MET A 1 14.73 2.27 -6.62
CA MET A 1 13.25 2.34 -6.67
C MET A 1 12.58 1.46 -5.62
N GLN A 2 12.73 0.12 -5.63
CA GLN A 2 12.08 -0.75 -4.62
C GLN A 2 12.48 -0.45 -3.17
N ALA A 3 13.76 -0.10 -2.91
CA ALA A 3 14.21 0.24 -1.57
C ALA A 3 13.55 1.53 -1.03
N GLU A 4 13.39 2.55 -1.89
CA GLU A 4 12.79 3.85 -1.55
C GLU A 4 11.29 3.72 -1.22
N LEU A 5 10.56 2.85 -1.92
CA LEU A 5 9.13 2.62 -1.68
C LEU A 5 8.85 1.65 -0.53
N SER A 6 9.87 0.98 0.01
CA SER A 6 9.72 -0.04 1.05
C SER A 6 8.93 0.44 2.28
N PRO A 7 9.16 1.65 2.84
CA PRO A 7 8.39 2.16 3.97
C PRO A 7 6.91 2.34 3.65
N VAL A 8 6.59 2.88 2.47
CA VAL A 8 5.20 3.07 2.01
C VAL A 8 4.51 1.73 1.80
N ILE A 9 5.21 0.78 1.18
CA ILE A 9 4.67 -0.57 0.94
C ILE A 9 4.38 -1.26 2.27
N ALA A 10 5.31 -1.20 3.22
CA ALA A 10 5.14 -1.80 4.54
C ALA A 10 3.97 -1.15 5.32
N ALA A 11 3.98 0.17 5.45
CA ALA A 11 2.96 0.93 6.18
C ALA A 11 1.56 0.73 5.57
N THR A 12 1.44 0.81 4.25
CA THR A 12 0.13 0.68 3.58
C THR A 12 -0.39 -0.76 3.61
N THR A 13 0.49 -1.77 3.50
CA THR A 13 0.11 -3.18 3.70
C THR A 13 -0.41 -3.39 5.11
N GLN A 14 0.29 -2.85 6.12
CA GLN A 14 -0.12 -2.93 7.53
C GLN A 14 -1.45 -2.21 7.78
N TRP A 15 -1.68 -1.06 7.13
CA TRP A 15 -2.94 -0.35 7.20
C TRP A 15 -4.11 -1.20 6.68
N LEU A 16 -3.95 -1.79 5.49
CA LEU A 16 -4.99 -2.60 4.85
C LEU A 16 -5.33 -3.84 5.67
N THR A 17 -4.33 -4.60 6.13
CA THR A 17 -4.58 -5.84 6.87
C THR A 17 -5.17 -5.60 8.26
N ARG A 18 -4.93 -4.44 8.87
CA ARG A 18 -5.58 -4.02 10.11
C ARG A 18 -7.01 -3.53 9.90
N SER A 19 -7.26 -2.82 8.81
CA SER A 19 -8.60 -2.29 8.48
C SER A 19 -9.55 -3.38 7.97
N TYR A 20 -9.01 -4.38 7.25
CA TYR A 20 -9.74 -5.48 6.66
C TYR A 20 -9.12 -6.81 7.07
N PRO A 21 -9.26 -7.23 8.35
CA PRO A 21 -8.66 -8.45 8.84
C PRO A 21 -9.27 -9.68 8.16
N ALA A 22 -8.42 -10.66 7.84
CA ALA A 22 -8.88 -11.94 7.32
C ALA A 22 -9.72 -12.68 8.37
N TYR A 23 -10.89 -13.18 7.98
CA TYR A 23 -11.68 -14.10 8.79
C TYR A 23 -11.19 -15.53 8.54
N GLY A 24 -10.53 -16.13 9.53
CA GLY A 24 -10.02 -17.51 9.46
C GLY A 24 -8.76 -17.75 10.29
N GLY A 25 -8.08 -18.88 10.05
CA GLY A 25 -6.86 -19.27 10.77
C GLY A 25 -5.57 -18.62 10.23
N ALA A 26 -4.42 -19.10 10.71
CA ALA A 26 -3.11 -18.53 10.35
C ALA A 26 -2.83 -18.50 8.83
N PHE A 27 -3.31 -19.50 8.08
CA PHE A 27 -3.14 -19.55 6.63
C PHE A 27 -3.89 -18.41 5.90
N SER A 28 -5.16 -18.15 6.26
CA SER A 28 -5.91 -17.06 5.64
C SER A 28 -5.34 -15.70 5.98
N ALA A 29 -4.82 -15.53 7.20
CA ALA A 29 -4.09 -14.32 7.60
C ALA A 29 -2.82 -14.13 6.75
N ALA A 30 -2.01 -15.17 6.59
CA ALA A 30 -0.80 -15.11 5.79
C ALA A 30 -1.08 -14.85 4.30
N LEU A 31 -2.13 -15.48 3.74
CA LEU A 31 -2.55 -15.24 2.37
C LEU A 31 -3.03 -13.80 2.17
N CYS A 32 -3.88 -13.29 3.08
CA CYS A 32 -4.35 -11.91 3.05
C CYS A 32 -3.19 -10.92 3.08
N GLU A 33 -2.22 -11.12 3.97
CA GLU A 33 -1.03 -10.27 4.05
C GLU A 33 -0.20 -10.32 2.76
N ALA A 34 0.00 -11.51 2.18
CA ALA A 34 0.74 -11.67 0.94
C ALA A 34 0.05 -10.97 -0.24
N GLN A 35 -1.27 -11.13 -0.37
CA GLN A 35 -2.07 -10.47 -1.42
C GLN A 35 -2.09 -8.95 -1.24
N ALA A 36 -2.28 -8.46 -0.02
CA ALA A 36 -2.24 -7.02 0.28
C ALA A 36 -0.87 -6.43 -0.10
N ARG A 37 0.23 -7.11 0.27
CA ARG A 37 1.59 -6.67 -0.08
C ARG A 37 1.82 -6.61 -1.59
N GLN A 38 1.33 -7.61 -2.33
CA GLN A 38 1.42 -7.63 -3.79
C GLN A 38 0.65 -6.47 -4.41
N ALA A 39 -0.62 -6.29 -4.03
CA ALA A 39 -1.47 -5.21 -4.54
C ALA A 39 -0.87 -3.82 -4.25
N VAL A 40 -0.39 -3.60 -3.02
CA VAL A 40 0.28 -2.35 -2.61
C VAL A 40 1.56 -2.12 -3.40
N THR A 41 2.35 -3.17 -3.66
CA THR A 41 3.57 -3.04 -4.47
C THR A 41 3.24 -2.60 -5.90
N VAL A 42 2.22 -3.20 -6.52
CA VAL A 42 1.78 -2.81 -7.87
C VAL A 42 1.27 -1.36 -7.88
N ALA A 43 0.38 -1.01 -6.94
CA ALA A 43 -0.17 0.33 -6.82
C ALA A 43 0.92 1.39 -6.57
N ALA A 44 1.88 1.13 -5.68
CA ALA A 44 2.97 2.05 -5.38
C ALA A 44 3.85 2.28 -6.61
N ARG A 45 4.13 1.25 -7.41
CA ARG A 45 4.92 1.38 -8.64
C ARG A 45 4.17 2.13 -9.73
N LEU A 46 2.86 1.94 -9.84
CA LEU A 46 2.05 2.70 -10.80
C LEU A 46 1.94 4.18 -10.42
N ARG A 47 1.94 4.50 -9.12
CA ARG A 47 1.86 5.89 -8.63
C ARG A 47 3.21 6.61 -8.67
N HIS A 48 4.30 5.87 -8.47
CA HIS A 48 5.67 6.38 -8.48
C HIS A 48 6.49 5.64 -9.56
N PRO A 49 6.20 5.90 -10.85
CA PRO A 49 6.79 5.15 -11.95
C PRO A 49 8.30 5.40 -12.06
N THR A 50 8.79 6.58 -11.67
CA THR A 50 10.21 6.93 -11.81
C THR A 50 10.98 6.86 -10.48
N PRO A 51 12.31 6.69 -10.54
CA PRO A 51 13.17 6.82 -9.35
C PRO A 51 13.04 8.20 -8.68
N MET A 52 12.81 9.26 -9.45
CA MET A 52 12.63 10.62 -8.94
C MET A 52 11.35 10.72 -8.11
N ASP A 53 10.25 10.15 -8.58
CA ASP A 53 8.98 10.13 -7.84
C ASP A 53 9.14 9.40 -6.51
N ALA A 54 9.84 8.26 -6.50
CA ALA A 54 10.12 7.51 -5.29
C ALA A 54 11.00 8.30 -4.29
N ALA A 55 12.02 9.01 -4.78
CA ALA A 55 12.86 9.85 -3.93
C ALA A 55 12.09 11.04 -3.34
N LEU A 56 11.20 11.67 -4.12
CA LEU A 56 10.35 12.77 -3.65
C LEU A 56 9.42 12.33 -2.52
N VAL A 57 8.89 11.10 -2.56
CA VAL A 57 8.10 10.54 -1.46
C VAL A 57 8.92 10.43 -0.18
N GLY A 58 10.19 10.05 -0.27
CA GLY A 58 11.09 10.00 0.89
C GLY A 58 11.33 11.37 1.55
N VAL A 59 11.25 12.46 0.77
CA VAL A 59 11.47 13.84 1.24
C VAL A 59 10.18 14.50 1.72
N ALA A 60 9.09 14.35 0.97
CA ALA A 60 7.81 15.02 1.25
C ALA A 60 6.90 14.21 2.19
N GLY A 61 7.10 12.89 2.27
CA GLY A 61 6.19 11.96 2.92
C GLY A 61 4.95 11.64 2.04
N PRO A 62 4.25 10.53 2.31
CA PRO A 62 3.10 10.07 1.52
C PRO A 62 1.73 10.64 1.94
N GLY A 63 1.68 11.51 2.95
CA GLY A 63 0.46 12.19 3.41
C GLY A 63 -0.23 11.57 4.64
N GLY A 64 -0.07 10.26 4.86
CA GLY A 64 -0.54 9.56 6.05
C GLY A 64 -1.95 8.94 5.94
N SER A 65 -2.40 8.27 7.03
CA SER A 65 -3.66 7.49 7.05
C SER A 65 -4.88 8.22 7.63
N ALA A 66 -4.77 9.48 8.07
CA ALA A 66 -5.80 10.10 8.91
C ALA A 66 -7.22 10.06 8.29
N ARG A 67 -7.36 10.39 7.00
CA ARG A 67 -8.67 10.33 6.34
C ARG A 67 -9.17 8.90 6.20
N LEU A 68 -8.27 7.98 5.89
CA LEU A 68 -8.60 6.57 5.74
C LEU A 68 -9.05 5.94 7.06
N ASP A 69 -8.38 6.29 8.16
CA ASP A 69 -8.75 5.86 9.51
C ASP A 69 -10.15 6.38 9.88
N TRP A 70 -10.49 7.61 9.50
CA TRP A 70 -11.85 8.14 9.66
C TRP A 70 -12.90 7.37 8.84
N ILE A 71 -12.59 7.01 7.58
CA ILE A 71 -13.52 6.28 6.71
C ILE A 71 -13.69 4.81 7.17
N SER A 72 -12.62 4.16 7.62
CA SER A 72 -12.67 2.76 8.07
C SER A 72 -13.16 2.61 9.52
N GLY A 73 -13.35 3.72 10.24
CA GLY A 73 -13.71 3.70 11.66
C GLY A 73 -12.55 3.26 12.57
N ALA A 74 -11.31 3.30 12.07
CA ALA A 74 -10.11 2.95 12.83
C ALA A 74 -9.57 4.11 13.71
N ASP A 75 -10.20 5.29 13.61
CA ASP A 75 -9.82 6.51 14.36
C ASP A 75 -10.01 6.35 15.89
N ASP A 76 -10.95 5.52 16.33
CA ASP A 76 -11.26 5.31 17.76
C ASP A 76 -10.33 4.30 18.46
N ALA A 77 -9.51 3.55 17.72
CA ALA A 77 -8.60 2.54 18.27
C ALA A 77 -7.27 3.13 18.82
N VAL A 78 -7.15 4.46 18.87
CA VAL A 78 -5.89 5.21 18.95
C VAL A 78 -5.53 5.59 20.39
N ALA A 79 -5.47 4.59 21.28
CA ALA A 79 -4.91 4.73 22.62
C ALA A 79 -3.61 3.90 22.74
N GLY A 80 -2.53 4.35 22.07
CA GLY A 80 -1.26 3.62 21.96
C GLY A 80 -0.04 4.52 21.73
N ALA A 81 1.16 3.95 21.91
CA ALA A 81 2.44 4.66 22.00
C ALA A 81 2.86 5.37 20.69
N GLN A 82 3.72 6.38 20.77
CA GLN A 82 4.13 7.19 19.60
C GLN A 82 4.70 6.37 18.42
N ASP A 83 5.39 5.27 18.71
CA ASP A 83 5.93 4.35 17.69
C ASP A 83 4.81 3.56 16.95
N GLU A 84 3.67 3.29 17.60
CA GLU A 84 2.49 2.69 16.97
C GLU A 84 1.76 3.66 16.03
N HIS A 85 2.10 4.95 16.04
CA HIS A 85 1.56 5.95 15.12
C HIS A 85 2.57 6.38 14.05
N ALA A 86 3.88 6.17 14.26
CA ALA A 86 4.90 6.59 13.30
C ALA A 86 4.76 5.96 11.92
N TRP A 87 4.30 4.71 11.82
CA TRP A 87 4.06 4.06 10.52
C TRP A 87 2.82 4.62 9.79
N ARG A 88 1.86 5.22 10.51
CA ARG A 88 0.64 5.79 9.91
C ARG A 88 0.91 7.02 9.05
N SER A 89 1.95 7.80 9.35
CA SER A 89 2.37 8.92 8.49
C SER A 89 2.99 8.47 7.17
N TRP A 90 3.39 7.18 7.09
CA TRP A 90 3.95 6.56 5.89
C TRP A 90 2.90 5.84 5.03
N VAL A 91 1.62 5.91 5.39
CA VAL A 91 0.52 5.42 4.55
C VAL A 91 0.27 6.40 3.42
N ASP A 92 0.08 5.88 2.21
CA ASP A 92 -0.32 6.67 1.06
C ASP A 92 -1.77 6.36 0.68
N GLU A 93 -2.65 7.35 0.79
CA GLU A 93 -4.10 7.14 0.59
C GLU A 93 -4.44 6.65 -0.82
N ALA A 94 -3.71 7.14 -1.83
CA ALA A 94 -3.96 6.74 -3.21
C ALA A 94 -3.45 5.32 -3.47
N VAL A 95 -2.27 4.96 -2.95
CA VAL A 95 -1.77 3.57 -3.02
C VAL A 95 -2.72 2.62 -2.28
N ALA A 96 -3.21 2.99 -1.10
CA ALA A 96 -4.16 2.17 -0.34
C ALA A 96 -5.46 1.94 -1.11
N SER A 97 -6.02 3.01 -1.68
CA SER A 97 -7.25 2.96 -2.46
C SER A 97 -7.09 2.12 -3.73
N TRP A 98 -5.99 2.29 -4.46
CA TRP A 98 -5.69 1.50 -5.65
C TRP A 98 -5.48 0.03 -5.30
N ALA A 99 -4.73 -0.26 -4.24
CA ALA A 99 -4.53 -1.62 -3.76
C ALA A 99 -5.85 -2.30 -3.37
N ALA A 100 -6.77 -1.59 -2.72
CA ALA A 100 -8.10 -2.11 -2.43
C ALA A 100 -8.88 -2.46 -3.71
N CYS A 101 -8.82 -1.60 -4.74
CA CYS A 101 -9.42 -1.90 -6.05
C CYS A 101 -8.78 -3.14 -6.71
N LEU A 102 -7.45 -3.26 -6.67
CA LEU A 102 -6.72 -4.41 -7.24
C LEU A 102 -7.06 -5.72 -6.53
N LEU A 103 -7.31 -5.69 -5.21
CA LEU A 103 -7.74 -6.87 -4.46
C LEU A 103 -9.18 -7.29 -4.79
N GLY A 104 -10.04 -6.34 -5.17
CA GLY A 104 -11.44 -6.57 -5.52
C GLY A 104 -11.69 -6.95 -6.99
N ASP A 105 -10.74 -6.67 -7.89
CA ASP A 105 -10.90 -6.87 -9.34
C ASP A 105 -9.64 -7.52 -9.95
N ALA A 106 -9.74 -8.82 -10.25
CA ALA A 106 -8.64 -9.61 -10.80
C ALA A 106 -8.26 -9.21 -12.24
N GLU A 107 -9.21 -8.72 -13.05
CA GLU A 107 -8.91 -8.27 -14.41
C GLU A 107 -8.14 -6.95 -14.36
N LEU A 108 -8.54 -6.03 -13.49
CA LEU A 108 -7.79 -4.81 -13.21
C LEU A 108 -6.38 -5.12 -12.69
N ALA A 109 -6.25 -6.08 -11.77
CA ALA A 109 -4.96 -6.52 -11.27
C ALA A 109 -4.05 -7.06 -12.38
N GLY A 110 -4.59 -7.88 -13.29
CA GLY A 110 -3.86 -8.39 -14.45
C GLY A 110 -3.34 -7.27 -15.35
N ARG A 111 -4.19 -6.28 -15.67
CA ARG A 111 -3.82 -5.11 -16.48
C ARG A 111 -2.76 -4.25 -15.80
N ALA A 112 -2.89 -4.03 -14.50
CA ALA A 112 -1.94 -3.26 -13.70
C ALA A 112 -0.53 -3.90 -13.71
N VAL A 113 -0.47 -5.23 -13.59
CA VAL A 113 0.81 -5.96 -13.68
C VAL A 113 1.41 -5.89 -15.09
N ALA A 114 0.60 -6.05 -16.14
CA ALA A 114 1.05 -5.93 -17.52
C ALA A 114 1.62 -4.54 -17.83
N ALA A 115 1.00 -3.47 -17.33
CA ALA A 115 1.52 -2.11 -17.50
C ALA A 115 2.92 -1.93 -16.91
N LEU A 116 3.22 -2.59 -15.78
CA LEU A 116 4.55 -2.54 -15.16
C LEU A 116 5.60 -3.34 -15.92
N THR A 117 5.20 -4.33 -16.73
CA THR A 117 6.14 -5.10 -17.58
C THR A 117 6.45 -4.39 -18.89
N ASP A 118 5.48 -3.68 -19.46
CA ASP A 118 5.67 -2.95 -20.72
C ASP A 118 6.57 -1.71 -20.55
N ASP A 119 6.50 -1.02 -19.41
CA ASP A 119 7.37 0.13 -19.10
C ASP A 119 8.86 -0.26 -19.02
N GLY A 120 9.16 -1.52 -18.69
CA GLY A 120 10.51 -2.07 -18.73
C GLY A 120 11.06 -2.31 -20.14
N VAL A 121 10.19 -2.36 -21.16
CA VAL A 121 10.56 -2.64 -22.56
C VAL A 121 10.84 -1.36 -23.36
N VAL A 122 10.22 -0.24 -22.98
CA VAL A 122 10.40 1.06 -23.66
C VAL A 122 11.66 1.81 -23.17
N GLY A 123 12.30 1.33 -22.10
CA GLY A 123 13.50 1.93 -21.48
C GLY A 123 14.85 1.33 -21.91
N VAL A 124 14.92 0.49 -22.95
CA VAL A 124 16.17 -0.11 -23.48
C VAL A 124 16.50 0.40 -24.88
#